data_AF-A0A2D4KI15-F1
#
_entry.id   AF-A0A2D4KI15-F1
#
_cell.length_a   1.000
_cell.length_b   1.000
_cell.length_c   1.000
_cell.angle_alpha   90.00
_cell.angle_beta   90.00
_cell.angle_gamma   90.00
#
_symmetry.space_group_name_H-M   'P 1'
#
loop_
_entity.id
_entity.type
_entity.pdbx_description
1 polymer ?
#
loop_
_entity_poly.entity_id
_entity_poly.type
_entity_poly.pdbx_seq_one_letter_code
_entity_poly.pdbx_strand_id
1 'polypeptide(L)'
;ELRKNVTGIFWNLSSSDNLKDRLARDTLEQLTNLILTPLSASRNAAIIQQNASEAEIFYNATGFLRNLSSASQQTRQKMRECHGLVDSMVSYINSSLEVGKSEDKSVENAVCVLRNLSYRLYDEIPPSSLQRLEGYK
;
A
#
# COMPACT_ATOMS: atom_id res chain seq x y z
N GLU A 1 -12.34 -16.63 -5.94
CA GLU A 1 -12.73 -16.06 -7.26
C GLU A 1 -13.20 -14.61 -7.24
N LEU A 2 -14.36 -14.25 -6.67
CA LEU A 2 -14.89 -12.86 -6.78
C LEU A 2 -13.89 -11.77 -6.34
N ARG A 3 -13.25 -11.94 -5.17
CA ARG A 3 -12.27 -10.96 -4.65
C ARG A 3 -11.09 -10.75 -5.60
N LYS A 4 -10.57 -11.84 -6.21
CA LYS A 4 -9.49 -11.76 -7.21
C LYS A 4 -9.90 -10.87 -8.39
N ASN A 5 -11.06 -11.16 -8.97
CA ASN A 5 -11.58 -10.39 -10.10
C ASN A 5 -11.79 -8.92 -9.75
N VAL A 6 -12.37 -8.61 -8.59
CA VAL A 6 -12.56 -7.24 -8.12
C VAL A 6 -11.22 -6.51 -7.98
N THR A 7 -10.22 -7.14 -7.34
CA THR A 7 -8.90 -6.52 -7.19
C THR A 7 -8.16 -6.34 -8.52
N GLY A 8 -8.29 -7.29 -9.45
CA GLY A 8 -7.72 -7.15 -10.80
C GLY A 8 -8.37 -6.03 -11.60
N ILE A 9 -9.69 -5.87 -11.49
CA ILE A 9 -10.41 -4.74 -12.10
C ILE A 9 -9.92 -3.41 -11.52
N PHE A 10 -9.78 -3.30 -10.20
CA PHE A 10 -9.24 -2.08 -9.59
C PHE A 10 -7.83 -1.77 -10.11
N TRP A 11 -6.96 -2.76 -10.19
CA TRP A 11 -5.63 -2.57 -10.75
C TRP A 11 -5.69 -2.02 -12.19
N ASN A 12 -6.50 -2.62 -13.06
CA ASN A 12 -6.67 -2.14 -14.42
C ASN A 12 -7.20 -0.69 -14.46
N LEU A 13 -8.24 -0.38 -13.70
CA LEU A 13 -8.82 0.97 -13.65
C LEU A 13 -7.82 2.02 -13.13
N SER A 14 -6.96 1.66 -12.18
CA SER A 14 -5.97 2.59 -11.62
C SER A 14 -4.86 2.99 -12.59
N SER A 15 -4.72 2.29 -13.72
CA SER A 15 -3.78 2.71 -14.78
C SER A 15 -4.20 4.02 -15.45
N SER A 16 -5.47 4.41 -15.34
CA SER A 16 -6.01 5.63 -15.93
C SER A 16 -5.86 6.82 -14.98
N ASP A 17 -5.06 7.83 -15.35
CA ASP A 17 -4.77 8.99 -14.50
C ASP A 17 -6.02 9.75 -14.05
N ASN A 18 -7.01 9.87 -14.92
CA ASN A 18 -8.28 10.55 -14.61
C ASN A 18 -9.16 9.83 -13.56
N LEU A 19 -8.88 8.56 -13.26
CA LEU A 19 -9.62 7.78 -12.27
C LEU A 19 -8.93 7.71 -10.91
N LYS A 20 -7.60 7.92 -10.85
CA LYS A 20 -6.80 7.66 -9.64
C LYS A 20 -7.32 8.40 -8.42
N ASP A 21 -7.61 9.70 -8.53
CA ASP A 21 -8.10 10.49 -7.39
C ASP A 21 -9.45 9.98 -6.88
N ARG A 22 -10.36 9.57 -7.79
CA ARG A 22 -11.66 9.00 -7.40
C ARG A 22 -11.49 7.62 -6.76
N LEU A 23 -10.69 6.76 -7.36
CA LEU A 23 -10.40 5.43 -6.84
C LEU A 23 -9.77 5.50 -5.45
N ALA A 24 -8.79 6.38 -5.25
CA ALA A 24 -8.17 6.63 -3.95
C ALA A 24 -9.18 7.15 -2.93
N ARG A 25 -10.09 8.03 -3.34
CA ARG A 25 -11.13 8.53 -2.42
C ARG A 25 -12.08 7.45 -1.95
N ASP A 26 -12.52 6.59 -2.87
CA ASP A 26 -13.67 5.71 -2.66
C ASP A 26 -13.28 4.32 -2.11
N THR A 27 -12.03 3.88 -2.31
CA THR A 27 -11.65 2.46 -2.07
C THR A 27 -10.55 2.25 -1.04
N LEU A 28 -9.73 3.26 -0.78
CA LEU A 28 -8.43 3.09 -0.11
C LEU A 28 -8.55 2.51 1.30
N GLU A 29 -9.50 3.02 2.11
CA GLU A 29 -9.72 2.56 3.48
C GLU A 29 -10.21 1.11 3.52
N GLN A 30 -11.19 0.77 2.68
CA GLN A 30 -11.74 -0.58 2.64
C GLN A 30 -10.69 -1.59 2.14
N LEU A 31 -9.93 -1.24 1.10
CA LEU A 31 -8.87 -2.11 0.59
C LEU A 31 -7.78 -2.32 1.64
N THR A 32 -7.40 -1.28 2.37
CA THR A 32 -6.40 -1.38 3.45
C THR A 32 -6.89 -2.31 4.56
N ASN A 33 -8.11 -2.11 5.05
CA ASN A 33 -8.66 -2.89 6.16
C ASN A 33 -8.99 -4.34 5.79
N LEU A 34 -9.46 -4.61 4.56
CA LEU A 34 -9.92 -5.93 4.14
C LEU A 34 -8.85 -6.79 3.47
N ILE A 35 -7.78 -6.17 2.97
CA ILE A 35 -6.73 -6.85 2.20
C ILE A 35 -5.35 -6.59 2.81
N LEU A 36 -4.91 -5.33 2.90
CA LEU A 36 -3.53 -5.07 3.33
C LEU A 36 -3.28 -5.55 4.75
N THR A 37 -3.94 -4.96 5.74
CA THR A 37 -3.72 -5.28 7.16
C THR A 37 -3.78 -6.78 7.47
N PRO A 38 -4.79 -7.55 7.02
CA PRO A 38 -4.88 -8.97 7.36
C PRO A 38 -3.88 -9.86 6.60
N LEU A 39 -3.38 -9.43 5.43
CA LEU A 39 -2.49 -10.25 4.58
C LEU A 39 -1.04 -9.80 4.63
N SER A 40 -0.74 -8.60 5.15
CA SER A 40 0.61 -8.10 5.41
C SER A 40 1.15 -8.55 6.76
N ALA A 41 0.27 -8.66 7.76
CA ALA A 41 0.64 -9.13 9.07
C ALA A 41 0.85 -10.65 9.02
N SER A 42 2.09 -11.06 9.26
CA SER A 42 2.41 -12.44 9.64
C SER A 42 1.60 -12.77 10.90
N ARG A 43 0.49 -13.51 10.76
CA ARG A 43 -0.29 -14.03 11.88
C ARG A 43 0.62 -14.97 12.66
N ASN A 44 1.34 -14.40 13.62
CA ASN A 44 2.33 -15.05 14.47
C ASN A 44 3.57 -15.53 13.69
N ALA A 45 4.73 -15.20 14.24
CA ALA A 45 6.04 -15.60 13.75
C ALA A 45 6.10 -17.11 13.46
N ALA A 46 5.94 -17.48 12.19
CA ALA A 46 6.48 -18.71 11.62
C ALA A 46 6.52 -18.63 10.10
N ILE A 47 5.42 -18.30 9.41
CA ILE A 47 5.38 -18.34 7.93
C ILE A 47 4.29 -17.41 7.39
N ILE A 48 4.58 -16.57 6.39
CA ILE A 48 3.56 -16.00 5.50
C ILE A 48 2.93 -17.17 4.72
N GLN A 49 1.83 -17.72 5.23
CA GLN A 49 1.00 -18.67 4.47
C GLN A 49 -0.22 -17.94 3.93
N GLN A 50 0.02 -17.00 3.02
CA GLN A 50 -1.03 -16.66 2.07
C GLN A 50 -1.27 -17.90 1.21
N ASN A 51 -2.51 -18.36 1.13
CA ASN A 51 -2.84 -19.33 0.09
C ASN A 51 -2.71 -18.68 -1.29
N ALA A 52 -2.69 -19.48 -2.36
CA ALA A 52 -2.49 -18.97 -3.71
C ALA A 52 -3.49 -17.86 -4.11
N SER A 53 -4.75 -17.96 -3.64
CA SER A 53 -5.74 -16.92 -3.91
C SER A 53 -5.49 -15.65 -3.11
N GLU A 54 -5.03 -15.73 -1.88
CA GLU A 54 -4.68 -14.56 -1.06
C GLU A 54 -3.45 -13.85 -1.60
N ALA A 55 -2.45 -14.59 -2.06
CA ALA A 55 -1.27 -14.03 -2.71
C ALA A 55 -1.64 -13.25 -3.96
N GLU A 56 -2.54 -13.79 -4.79
CA GLU A 56 -3.01 -13.10 -5.99
C GLU A 56 -3.86 -11.85 -5.67
N ILE A 57 -4.75 -11.94 -4.66
CA ILE A 57 -5.52 -10.78 -4.19
C ILE A 57 -4.58 -9.67 -3.70
N PHE A 58 -3.58 -10.03 -2.90
CA PHE A 58 -2.62 -9.09 -2.35
C PHE A 58 -1.73 -8.48 -3.45
N TYR A 59 -1.28 -9.30 -4.40
CA TYR A 59 -0.52 -8.83 -5.56
C TYR A 59 -1.31 -7.82 -6.40
N ASN A 60 -2.57 -8.12 -6.72
CA ASN A 60 -3.44 -7.19 -7.46
C ASN A 60 -3.69 -5.90 -6.66
N ALA A 61 -3.91 -6.00 -5.35
CA ALA A 61 -4.13 -4.85 -4.48
C ALA A 61 -2.89 -3.96 -4.36
N THR A 62 -1.69 -4.54 -4.24
CA THR A 62 -0.44 -3.76 -4.22
C THR A 62 -0.13 -3.14 -5.57
N GLY A 63 -0.46 -3.81 -6.69
CA GLY A 63 -0.37 -3.26 -8.05
C GLY A 63 -1.31 -2.05 -8.25
N PHE A 64 -2.53 -2.15 -7.75
CA PHE A 64 -3.49 -1.04 -7.70
C PHE A 64 -2.93 0.17 -6.94
N LEU A 65 -2.39 -0.05 -5.73
CA LEU A 65 -1.83 1.02 -4.90
C LEU A 65 -0.56 1.62 -5.50
N ARG A 66 0.28 0.83 -6.17
CA ARG A 66 1.44 1.32 -6.93
C ARG A 66 1.00 2.37 -7.95
N ASN A 67 -0.06 2.10 -8.70
CA ASN A 67 -0.60 3.06 -9.67
C ASN A 67 -1.19 4.30 -9.00
N LEU A 68 -1.93 4.16 -7.89
CA LEU A 68 -2.47 5.31 -7.16
C LEU A 68 -1.36 6.20 -6.58
N SER A 69 -0.29 5.60 -6.06
CA SER A 69 0.81 6.34 -5.43
C SER A 69 1.57 7.26 -6.39
N SER A 70 1.47 7.05 -7.70
CA SER A 70 2.06 7.93 -8.72
C SER A 70 1.18 9.12 -9.11
N ALA A 71 0.00 9.28 -8.49
CA ALA A 71 -0.95 10.35 -8.79
C ALA A 71 -0.56 11.69 -8.16
N SER A 72 -1.54 12.59 -8.05
CA SER A 72 -1.44 13.93 -7.48
C SER A 72 -0.92 13.94 -6.03
N GLN A 73 -0.43 15.11 -5.58
CA GLN A 73 -0.11 15.36 -4.17
C GLN A 73 -1.29 15.00 -3.26
N GLN A 74 -2.51 15.35 -3.64
CA GLN A 74 -3.72 15.06 -2.87
C GLN A 74 -3.91 13.55 -2.67
N THR A 75 -3.74 12.74 -3.72
CA THR A 75 -3.84 11.29 -3.61
C THR A 75 -2.71 10.71 -2.76
N ARG A 76 -1.46 11.16 -2.94
CA ARG A 76 -0.34 10.73 -2.07
C ARG A 76 -0.60 11.07 -0.61
N GLN A 77 -1.08 12.27 -0.32
CA GLN A 77 -1.43 12.69 1.04
C GLN A 77 -2.51 11.78 1.64
N LYS A 78 -3.60 11.52 0.90
CA LYS A 78 -4.65 10.59 1.33
C LYS A 78 -4.09 9.17 1.58
N MET A 79 -3.13 8.71 0.77
CA MET A 79 -2.45 7.44 0.98
C MET A 79 -1.58 7.41 2.24
N ARG A 80 -0.84 8.49 2.54
CA ARG A 80 -0.06 8.60 3.78
C ARG A 80 -0.95 8.65 5.03
N GLU A 81 -2.11 9.30 4.93
CA GLU A 81 -3.07 9.46 6.02
C GLU A 81 -3.95 8.22 6.23
N CYS A 82 -3.97 7.28 5.27
CA CYS A 82 -4.74 6.05 5.39
C CYS A 82 -4.13 5.12 6.43
N HIS A 83 -4.80 5.01 7.57
CA HIS A 83 -4.36 4.20 8.70
C HIS A 83 -4.07 2.75 8.30
N GLY A 84 -2.89 2.25 8.67
CA GLY A 84 -2.45 0.89 8.41
C GLY A 84 -1.86 0.65 7.02
N LEU A 85 -1.97 1.57 6.05
CA LEU A 85 -1.44 1.35 4.70
C LEU A 85 0.08 1.26 4.70
N VAL A 86 0.77 2.27 5.24
CA VAL A 86 2.24 2.32 5.27
C VAL A 86 2.79 1.20 6.15
N ASP A 87 2.21 0.98 7.32
CA ASP A 87 2.61 -0.08 8.25
C ASP A 87 2.49 -1.47 7.61
N SER A 88 1.41 -1.71 6.86
CA SER A 88 1.22 -2.97 6.12
C SER A 88 2.28 -3.17 5.04
N MET A 89 2.65 -2.12 4.30
CA MET A 89 3.70 -2.22 3.28
C MET A 89 5.05 -2.56 3.91
N VAL A 90 5.43 -1.88 4.99
CA VAL A 90 6.70 -2.13 5.71
C VAL A 90 6.70 -3.54 6.32
N SER A 91 5.60 -3.93 6.97
CA SER A 91 5.47 -5.25 7.59
C SER A 91 5.59 -6.38 6.56
N TYR A 92 4.96 -6.22 5.39
CA TYR A 92 5.04 -7.22 4.32
C TYR A 92 6.46 -7.35 3.76
N ILE A 93 7.15 -6.22 3.52
CA ILE A 93 8.54 -6.22 3.06
C ILE A 93 9.44 -6.95 4.06
N ASN A 94 9.39 -6.57 5.34
CA ASN A 94 10.20 -7.18 6.38
C ASN A 94 9.93 -8.69 6.51
N SER A 95 8.65 -9.08 6.58
CA SER A 95 8.26 -10.49 6.67
C SER A 95 8.73 -11.28 5.45
N SER A 96 8.71 -10.69 4.25
CA SER A 96 9.16 -11.34 3.02
C SER A 96 10.69 -11.53 3.00
N LEU A 97 11.44 -10.56 3.51
CA LEU A 97 12.89 -10.67 3.66
C LEU A 97 13.28 -11.77 4.66
N GLU A 98 12.59 -11.86 5.80
CA GLU A 98 12.83 -12.89 6.83
C GLU A 98 12.67 -14.32 6.31
N VAL A 99 11.73 -14.54 5.38
CA VAL A 99 11.47 -15.86 4.78
C VAL A 99 12.17 -16.07 3.42
N GLY A 100 13.07 -15.15 3.02
CA GLY A 100 13.85 -15.27 1.78
C GLY A 100 13.04 -15.06 0.49
N LYS A 101 11.90 -14.38 0.55
CA LYS A 101 11.02 -14.06 -0.60
C LYS A 101 11.21 -12.62 -1.09
N SER A 102 12.45 -12.13 -1.13
CA SER A 102 12.76 -10.76 -1.56
C SER A 102 12.38 -10.47 -3.02
N GLU A 103 12.27 -11.50 -3.85
CA GLU A 103 11.92 -11.41 -5.27
C GLU A 103 10.40 -11.48 -5.53
N ASP A 104 9.56 -11.50 -4.48
CA ASP A 104 8.10 -11.48 -4.67
C ASP A 104 7.66 -10.15 -5.33
N LYS A 105 6.82 -10.24 -6.37
CA LYS A 105 6.36 -9.07 -7.11
C LYS A 105 5.55 -8.09 -6.26
N SER A 106 4.90 -8.58 -5.21
CA SER A 106 4.20 -7.74 -4.24
C SER A 106 5.18 -6.92 -3.38
N VAL A 107 6.40 -7.44 -3.14
CA VAL A 107 7.49 -6.68 -2.49
C VAL A 107 7.92 -5.54 -3.41
N GLU A 108 8.12 -5.80 -4.71
CA GLU A 108 8.43 -4.75 -5.70
C GLU A 108 7.35 -3.64 -5.70
N ASN A 109 6.07 -4.04 -5.71
CA ASN A 109 4.96 -3.10 -5.66
C ASN A 109 4.96 -2.29 -4.35
N ALA A 110 5.16 -2.94 -3.20
CA ALA A 110 5.19 -2.29 -1.89
C ALA A 110 6.34 -1.25 -1.81
N VAL A 111 7.54 -1.61 -2.25
CA VAL A 111 8.68 -0.69 -2.31
C VAL A 111 8.39 0.47 -3.26
N CYS A 112 7.75 0.22 -4.41
CA CYS A 112 7.33 1.28 -5.32
C CYS A 112 6.34 2.25 -4.69
N VAL A 113 5.36 1.75 -3.93
CA VAL A 113 4.42 2.57 -3.17
C VAL A 113 5.17 3.43 -2.16
N LEU A 114 6.03 2.84 -1.33
CA LEU A 114 6.77 3.58 -0.30
C LEU A 114 7.70 4.65 -0.90
N ARG A 115 8.39 4.35 -2.01
CA ARG A 115 9.19 5.33 -2.75
C ARG A 115 8.33 6.51 -3.20
N ASN A 116 7.17 6.23 -3.81
CA ASN A 116 6.29 7.27 -4.32
C ASN A 116 5.67 8.10 -3.19
N LEU A 117 5.35 7.48 -2.06
CA LEU A 117 4.88 8.21 -0.87
C LEU A 117 6.01 8.97 -0.16
N SER A 118 7.27 8.60 -0.35
CA SER A 118 8.41 9.35 0.17
C SER A 118 8.77 10.58 -0.69
N TYR A 119 8.28 10.62 -1.95
CA TYR A 119 8.48 11.77 -2.82
C TYR A 119 7.89 13.04 -2.22
N ARG A 120 8.70 14.10 -2.12
CA ARG A 120 8.30 15.43 -1.59
C ARG A 120 7.69 15.37 -0.19
N LEU A 121 7.98 14.34 0.60
CA LEU A 121 7.36 14.14 1.91
C LEU A 121 7.50 15.39 2.77
N TYR A 122 8.71 15.89 3.00
CA TYR A 122 8.96 17.08 3.84
C TYR A 122 8.24 18.35 3.38
N ASP A 123 7.99 18.49 2.07
CA ASP A 123 7.27 19.64 1.52
C ASP A 123 5.74 19.50 1.66
N GLU A 124 5.26 18.27 1.84
CA GLU A 124 3.83 17.92 1.79
C GLU A 124 3.27 17.49 3.16
N ILE A 125 4.11 17.23 4.17
CA ILE A 125 3.59 16.84 5.49
C ILE A 125 2.88 18.02 6.15
N PRO A 126 1.82 17.78 6.93
CA PRO A 126 1.20 18.82 7.72
C PRO A 126 2.24 19.50 8.63
N PRO A 127 2.22 20.84 8.77
CA PRO A 127 3.16 21.56 9.63
C PRO A 127 3.23 21.01 11.06
N SER A 128 2.09 20.56 11.61
CA SER A 128 2.02 19.91 12.94
C SER A 128 2.84 18.62 13.03
N SER A 129 2.91 17.84 11.94
CA SER A 129 3.75 16.64 11.88
C SER A 129 5.23 17.01 11.76
N LEU A 130 5.57 18.06 11.02
CA LEU A 130 6.95 18.55 10.89
C LEU A 130 7.50 19.05 12.22
N GLN A 131 6.72 19.84 12.95
CA GLN A 131 7.08 20.31 14.29
C GLN A 131 7.38 19.16 15.26
N ARG A 132 6.63 18.06 15.19
CA ARG A 132 6.91 16.87 16.01
C ARG A 132 8.22 16.19 15.63
N LEU A 133 8.54 16.11 14.34
CA LEU A 133 9.78 15.49 13.84
C LEU A 133 11.02 16.33 14.15
N GLU A 134 10.90 17.65 14.09
CA GLU A 134 11.97 18.59 14.43
C GLU A 134 12.21 18.68 15.94
N GLY A 135 11.43 17.92 16.74
CA GLY A 135 11.67 17.71 18.15
C GLY A 135 11.53 19.00 18.96
N TYR A 136 10.39 19.69 18.82
CA TYR A 136 10.12 20.93 19.57
C TYR A 136 10.62 20.84 21.02
N LYS A 137 11.61 21.70 21.29
CA LYS A 137 12.09 22.16 22.59
C LYS A 137 11.04 23.03 23.27
#